data_AF-A0A2M7U6A3-F1
#
_entry.id   AF-A0A2M7U6A3-F1
#
_cell.length_a   1.000
_cell.length_b   1.000
_cell.length_c   1.000
_cell.angle_alpha   90.00
_cell.angle_beta   90.00
_cell.angle_gamma   90.00
#
_symmetry.space_group_name_H-M   'P 1'
#
loop_
_entity.id
_entity.type
_entity.pdbx_description
1 polymer ?
#
loop_
_entity_poly.entity_id
_entity_poly.type
_entity_poly.pdbx_seq_one_letter_code
_entity_poly.pdbx_strand_id
1 'polypeptide(L)'
;MNNRILRLLPILVVQWFVFFGCAEPVPSNYIWKLPSVDRPGSLELLTWNLRYFGKTSGTPEIDRTILVLDSLNADIVCVQEIYAMSALERVAAALPQYELIKSIRTNYLMLGILYKPSVLTPIDTTELFPSDGNAFASRYPLKVKFSTSISGQEFEFSVIDIHLKAKGDASSIQRRHNSTTLLHDYLLNTIEAGVDTNFIVMGDWNDD
;
A
#
# COMPACT_ATOMS: atom_id res chain seq x y z
N MET A 1 -83.60 -19.70 -0.58
CA MET A 1 -82.66 -20.09 0.49
C MET A 1 -81.24 -20.05 -0.05
N ASN A 2 -80.45 -19.07 0.42
CA ASN A 2 -79.00 -19.09 0.67
C ASN A 2 -78.12 -20.11 -0.07
N ASN A 3 -77.15 -19.65 -0.87
CA ASN A 3 -75.82 -19.29 -0.34
C ASN A 3 -74.89 -18.76 -1.44
N ARG A 4 -74.31 -17.57 -1.18
CA ARG A 4 -73.13 -17.04 -1.87
C ARG A 4 -71.89 -17.80 -1.41
N ILE A 5 -71.03 -18.23 -2.33
CA ILE A 5 -69.66 -18.65 -2.01
C ILE A 5 -68.72 -17.70 -2.75
N LEU A 6 -68.20 -16.70 -2.04
CA LEU A 6 -67.05 -15.91 -2.47
C LEU A 6 -65.81 -16.82 -2.42
N ARG A 7 -65.13 -17.00 -3.56
CA ARG A 7 -63.79 -17.58 -3.60
C ARG A 7 -62.78 -16.46 -3.39
N LEU A 8 -62.18 -16.42 -2.20
CA LEU A 8 -61.02 -15.60 -1.87
C LEU A 8 -59.77 -16.20 -2.55
N LEU A 9 -59.10 -15.43 -3.41
CA LEU A 9 -57.74 -15.74 -3.86
C LEU A 9 -56.74 -15.39 -2.76
N PRO A 10 -55.79 -16.27 -2.39
CA PRO A 10 -54.70 -15.90 -1.51
C PRO A 10 -53.67 -15.13 -2.33
N ILE A 11 -53.51 -13.83 -2.04
CA ILE A 11 -52.38 -13.03 -2.54
C ILE A 11 -51.17 -13.43 -1.71
N LEU A 12 -50.26 -14.20 -2.32
CA LEU A 12 -48.97 -14.55 -1.74
C LEU A 12 -48.05 -13.31 -1.81
N VAL A 13 -47.99 -12.53 -0.73
CA VAL A 13 -47.06 -11.40 -0.62
C VAL A 13 -45.67 -11.96 -0.32
N VAL A 14 -44.85 -12.11 -1.37
CA VAL A 14 -43.42 -12.41 -1.21
C VAL A 14 -42.73 -11.14 -0.73
N GLN A 15 -42.49 -11.06 0.57
CA GLN A 15 -41.78 -9.96 1.20
C GLN A 15 -40.28 -10.10 0.88
N TRP A 16 -39.83 -9.41 -0.17
CA TRP A 16 -38.42 -9.23 -0.46
C TRP A 16 -37.79 -8.41 0.66
N PHE A 17 -37.11 -9.07 1.61
CA PHE A 17 -36.19 -8.39 2.52
C PHE A 17 -34.94 -8.00 1.73
N VAL A 18 -35.02 -6.84 1.05
CA VAL A 18 -33.82 -6.15 0.56
C VAL A 18 -33.15 -5.54 1.78
N PHE A 19 -32.07 -6.16 2.24
CA PHE A 19 -31.15 -5.53 3.18
C PHE A 19 -30.46 -4.36 2.48
N PHE A 20 -31.07 -3.18 2.54
CA PHE A 20 -30.34 -1.93 2.30
C PHE A 20 -29.37 -1.74 3.46
N GLY A 21 -28.13 -2.14 3.26
CA GLY A 21 -27.03 -1.64 4.06
C GLY A 21 -26.85 -0.16 3.76
N CYS A 22 -27.65 0.69 4.40
CA CYS A 22 -27.47 2.14 4.35
C CYS A 22 -26.26 2.52 5.22
N ALA A 23 -25.06 2.16 4.79
CA ALA A 23 -23.91 2.99 5.07
C ALA A 23 -23.94 4.12 4.04
N GLU A 24 -24.81 5.11 4.25
CA GLU A 24 -24.68 6.37 3.52
C GLU A 24 -23.35 7.00 3.96
N PRO A 25 -22.52 7.49 3.02
CA PRO A 25 -21.33 8.24 3.40
C PRO A 25 -21.79 9.44 4.22
N VAL A 26 -21.45 9.44 5.51
CA VAL A 26 -21.69 10.58 6.39
C VAL A 26 -20.95 11.77 5.77
N PRO A 27 -21.64 12.86 5.38
CA PRO A 27 -20.97 14.06 4.91
C PRO A 27 -20.08 14.54 6.05
N SER A 28 -18.76 14.51 5.84
CA SER A 28 -17.84 15.04 6.84
C SER A 28 -17.84 16.56 6.77
N ASN A 29 -17.93 17.19 7.93
CA ASN A 29 -17.85 18.64 8.10
C ASN A 29 -16.41 19.18 7.98
N TYR A 30 -15.44 18.32 7.69
CA TYR A 30 -14.08 18.73 7.40
C TYR A 30 -13.96 19.06 5.91
N ILE A 31 -13.39 20.23 5.59
CA ILE A 31 -12.76 20.46 4.30
C ILE A 31 -11.72 19.36 4.15
N TRP A 32 -11.99 18.34 3.33
CA TRP A 32 -11.22 17.10 3.19
C TRP A 32 -9.87 17.34 2.50
N LYS A 33 -9.02 18.16 3.11
CA LYS A 33 -7.62 18.27 2.73
C LYS A 33 -6.77 18.12 3.98
N LEU A 34 -6.05 17.01 4.07
CA LEU A 34 -5.00 16.87 5.06
C LEU A 34 -3.89 17.90 4.77
N PRO A 35 -3.21 18.44 5.78
CA PRO A 35 -2.07 19.31 5.53
C PRO A 35 -0.99 18.51 4.77
N SER A 36 -0.45 19.13 3.71
CA SER A 36 0.67 18.57 2.97
C SER A 36 1.84 18.34 3.91
N VAL A 37 2.49 17.19 3.76
CA VAL A 37 3.77 16.92 4.41
C VAL A 37 4.93 17.50 3.61
N ASP A 38 4.79 17.62 2.28
CA ASP A 38 5.78 18.20 1.35
C ASP A 38 6.32 19.55 1.85
N ARG A 39 7.64 19.65 2.00
CA ARG A 39 8.33 20.86 2.44
C ARG A 39 9.51 21.19 1.52
N PRO A 40 9.69 22.48 1.17
CA PRO A 40 10.85 22.90 0.39
C PRO A 40 12.17 22.56 1.09
N GLY A 41 13.10 21.96 0.35
CA GLY A 41 14.45 21.68 0.84
C GLY A 41 14.56 20.43 1.72
N SER A 42 13.51 19.62 1.83
CA SER A 42 13.54 18.29 2.43
C SER A 42 12.93 17.25 1.49
N LEU A 43 13.07 15.99 1.88
CA LEU A 43 12.44 14.86 1.22
C LEU A 43 11.44 14.26 2.20
N GLU A 44 10.18 14.15 1.78
CA GLU A 44 9.13 13.53 2.60
C GLU A 44 8.78 12.14 2.11
N LEU A 45 8.80 11.19 3.04
CA LEU A 45 8.46 9.80 2.79
C LEU A 45 7.27 9.38 3.65
N LEU A 46 6.36 8.64 3.04
CA LEU A 46 5.18 8.06 3.68
C LEU A 46 5.20 6.54 3.49
N THR A 47 4.86 5.79 4.54
CA THR A 47 4.52 4.36 4.37
C THR A 47 3.08 4.12 4.81
N TRP A 48 2.36 3.27 4.08
CA TRP A 48 0.99 2.92 4.42
C TRP A 48 0.61 1.51 3.98
N ASN A 49 0.34 0.63 4.95
CA ASN A 49 -0.36 -0.62 4.69
C ASN A 49 -1.83 -0.32 4.38
N LEU A 50 -2.25 -0.54 3.13
CA LEU A 50 -3.59 -0.25 2.64
C LEU A 50 -4.61 -1.36 2.94
N ARG A 51 -4.16 -2.47 3.51
CA ARG A 51 -4.96 -3.63 3.95
C ARG A 51 -5.83 -4.26 2.85
N TYR A 52 -5.30 -5.27 2.18
CA TYR A 52 -5.95 -5.98 1.07
C TYR A 52 -6.50 -5.05 -0.03
N PHE A 53 -5.72 -4.04 -0.42
CA PHE A 53 -6.17 -2.99 -1.33
C PHE A 53 -6.60 -3.51 -2.69
N GLY A 54 -7.83 -3.16 -3.11
CA GLY A 54 -8.42 -3.65 -4.35
C GLY A 54 -9.00 -5.07 -4.28
N LYS A 55 -9.15 -5.64 -3.08
CA LYS A 55 -9.82 -6.94 -2.88
C LYS A 55 -11.32 -6.88 -3.12
N THR A 56 -11.97 -5.80 -2.73
CA THR A 56 -13.37 -5.58 -3.05
C THR A 56 -13.46 -4.83 -4.37
N SER A 57 -14.40 -5.24 -5.22
CA SER A 57 -14.72 -4.48 -6.43
C SER A 57 -15.39 -3.16 -6.02
N GLY A 58 -14.64 -2.07 -5.96
CA GLY A 58 -15.18 -0.77 -5.58
C GLY A 58 -14.28 0.41 -5.93
N THR A 59 -14.88 1.51 -6.36
CA THR A 59 -14.24 2.83 -6.48
C THR A 59 -13.96 3.52 -5.14
N PRO A 60 -14.73 3.33 -4.04
CA PRO A 60 -14.57 4.18 -2.86
C PRO A 60 -13.23 4.04 -2.12
N GLU A 61 -12.56 2.90 -2.23
CA GLU A 61 -11.22 2.71 -1.64
C GLU A 61 -10.16 3.48 -2.43
N ILE A 62 -10.19 3.35 -3.76
CA ILE A 62 -9.32 4.06 -4.70
C ILE A 62 -9.49 5.58 -4.55
N ASP A 63 -10.73 6.07 -4.54
CA ASP A 63 -11.02 7.50 -4.42
C ASP A 63 -10.47 8.08 -3.11
N ARG A 64 -10.58 7.34 -1.99
CA ARG A 64 -10.04 7.78 -0.69
C ARG A 64 -8.52 7.76 -0.67
N THR A 65 -7.90 6.75 -1.26
CA THR A 65 -6.44 6.70 -1.36
C THR A 65 -5.93 7.87 -2.21
N ILE A 66 -6.57 8.16 -3.35
CA ILE A 66 -6.27 9.35 -4.16
C ILE A 66 -6.34 10.62 -3.32
N LEU A 67 -7.46 10.84 -2.60
CA LEU A 67 -7.64 12.02 -1.76
C LEU A 67 -6.57 12.18 -0.68
N VAL A 68 -6.20 11.08 -0.01
CA VAL A 68 -5.18 11.10 1.06
C VAL A 68 -3.80 11.37 0.48
N LEU A 69 -3.41 10.66 -0.58
CA LEU A 69 -2.08 10.82 -1.19
C LEU A 69 -1.91 12.20 -1.84
N ASP A 70 -2.95 12.71 -2.51
CA ASP A 70 -2.94 14.07 -3.08
C ASP A 70 -2.84 15.15 -1.97
N SER A 71 -3.51 14.93 -0.84
CA SER A 71 -3.46 15.86 0.28
C SER A 71 -2.12 15.87 1.00
N LEU A 72 -1.57 14.69 1.29
CA LEU A 72 -0.29 14.55 1.99
C LEU A 72 0.88 14.93 1.08
N ASN A 73 0.81 14.59 -0.21
CA ASN A 73 1.76 15.00 -1.24
C ASN A 73 3.24 14.68 -0.90
N ALA A 74 3.52 13.53 -0.27
CA ALA A 74 4.90 13.10 0.01
C ALA A 74 5.70 12.87 -1.29
N ASP A 75 7.03 12.92 -1.25
CA ASP A 75 7.85 12.67 -2.44
C ASP A 75 7.95 11.17 -2.78
N ILE A 76 7.91 10.32 -1.75
CA ILE A 76 7.88 8.86 -1.87
C ILE A 76 6.77 8.31 -0.99
N VAL A 77 5.99 7.36 -1.53
CA VAL A 77 4.96 6.63 -0.81
C VAL A 77 5.17 5.13 -1.00
N CYS A 78 5.54 4.44 0.06
CA CYS A 78 5.61 2.98 0.12
C CYS A 78 4.26 2.41 0.57
N VAL A 79 3.67 1.49 -0.18
CA VAL A 79 2.38 0.88 0.13
C VAL A 79 2.44 -0.64 0.17
N GLN A 80 1.82 -1.21 1.20
CA GLN A 80 1.77 -2.64 1.43
C GLN A 80 0.34 -3.19 1.31
N GLU A 81 0.23 -4.51 1.18
CA GLU A 81 -1.03 -5.27 1.08
C GLU A 81 -1.86 -4.98 -0.17
N ILE A 82 -1.20 -4.80 -1.30
CA ILE A 82 -1.89 -4.65 -2.58
C ILE A 82 -2.43 -6.02 -3.01
N TYR A 83 -3.75 -6.16 -2.98
CA TYR A 83 -4.43 -7.38 -3.43
C TYR A 83 -4.60 -7.39 -4.95
N ALA A 84 -5.01 -6.25 -5.53
CA ALA A 84 -5.13 -6.08 -6.97
C ALA A 84 -4.26 -4.91 -7.43
N MET A 85 -3.17 -5.22 -8.14
CA MET A 85 -2.24 -4.18 -8.64
C MET A 85 -2.94 -3.19 -9.58
N SER A 86 -3.95 -3.64 -10.34
CA SER A 86 -4.76 -2.76 -11.18
C SER A 86 -5.52 -1.68 -10.41
N ALA A 87 -5.83 -1.88 -9.13
CA ALA A 87 -6.40 -0.83 -8.29
C ALA A 87 -5.37 0.25 -7.97
N LEU A 88 -4.12 -0.13 -7.66
CA LEU A 88 -3.04 0.81 -7.38
C LEU A 88 -2.62 1.57 -8.65
N GLU A 89 -2.61 0.90 -9.80
CA GLU A 89 -2.37 1.55 -11.10
C GLU A 89 -3.42 2.63 -11.40
N ARG A 90 -4.68 2.43 -10.99
CA ARG A 90 -5.73 3.46 -11.12
C ARG A 90 -5.51 4.65 -10.18
N VAL A 91 -4.94 4.43 -9.00
CA VAL A 91 -4.52 5.53 -8.10
C VAL A 91 -3.41 6.33 -8.76
N ALA A 92 -2.34 5.67 -9.23
CA ALA A 92 -1.22 6.34 -9.89
C ALA A 92 -1.67 7.12 -11.14
N ALA A 93 -2.56 6.53 -11.96
CA ALA A 93 -3.11 7.21 -13.14
C ALA A 93 -3.95 8.46 -12.80
N ALA A 94 -4.53 8.53 -11.60
CA ALA A 94 -5.30 9.68 -11.14
C ALA A 94 -4.44 10.76 -10.46
N LEU A 95 -3.18 10.45 -10.13
CA LEU A 95 -2.23 11.37 -9.49
C LEU A 95 -1.02 11.59 -10.40
N PRO A 96 -1.13 12.47 -11.42
CA PRO A 96 -0.11 12.65 -12.44
C PRO A 96 1.25 13.15 -11.92
N GLN A 97 1.31 13.62 -10.67
CA GLN A 97 2.55 13.96 -9.98
C GLN A 97 3.37 12.74 -9.55
N TYR A 98 2.82 11.52 -9.63
CA TYR A 98 3.48 10.28 -9.23
C TYR A 98 3.68 9.31 -10.38
N GLU A 99 4.79 8.57 -10.34
CA GLU A 99 4.99 7.32 -11.08
C GLU A 99 4.99 6.13 -10.10
N LEU A 100 4.67 4.93 -10.60
CA LEU A 100 4.51 3.72 -9.79
C LEU A 100 5.55 2.65 -10.13
N ILE A 101 6.33 2.23 -9.14
CA ILE A 101 7.16 1.02 -9.16
C ILE A 101 6.43 -0.10 -8.40
N LYS A 102 6.45 -1.31 -8.95
CA LYS A 102 5.64 -2.45 -8.48
C LYS A 102 6.52 -3.63 -8.12
N SER A 103 6.16 -4.35 -7.07
CA SER A 103 6.66 -5.73 -6.88
C SER A 103 6.10 -6.64 -7.97
N ILE A 104 6.90 -7.57 -8.49
CA ILE A 104 6.51 -8.44 -9.62
C ILE A 104 6.67 -9.94 -9.33
N ARG A 105 7.38 -10.35 -8.28
CA ARG A 105 7.63 -11.78 -7.99
C ARG A 105 6.41 -12.54 -7.47
N THR A 106 5.45 -11.85 -6.88
CA THR A 106 4.25 -12.44 -6.28
C THR A 106 3.00 -11.69 -6.72
N ASN A 107 1.85 -12.37 -6.67
CA ASN A 107 0.53 -11.75 -6.78
C ASN A 107 -0.21 -11.66 -5.43
N TYR A 108 0.47 -12.03 -4.34
CA TYR A 108 -0.09 -12.07 -3.00
C TYR A 108 0.45 -10.93 -2.14
N LEU A 109 -0.45 -10.04 -1.67
CA LEU A 109 -0.12 -8.90 -0.80
C LEU A 109 1.10 -8.12 -1.30
N MET A 110 1.02 -7.69 -2.56
CA MET A 110 2.08 -7.01 -3.28
C MET A 110 2.45 -5.67 -2.62
N LEU A 111 3.61 -5.16 -3.03
CA LEU A 111 4.19 -3.88 -2.61
C LEU A 111 4.16 -2.90 -3.78
N GLY A 112 4.12 -1.62 -3.48
CA GLY A 112 4.20 -0.55 -4.47
C GLY A 112 4.89 0.68 -3.91
N ILE A 113 5.64 1.37 -4.77
CA ILE A 113 6.29 2.64 -4.43
C ILE A 113 5.80 3.68 -5.43
N LEU A 114 5.07 4.69 -4.96
CA LEU A 114 4.80 5.90 -5.73
C LEU A 114 5.89 6.93 -5.45
N TYR A 115 6.39 7.60 -6.47
CA TYR A 115 7.41 8.65 -6.32
C TYR A 115 7.16 9.82 -7.27
N LYS A 116 7.60 11.02 -6.90
CA LYS A 116 7.51 12.20 -7.77
C LYS A 116 8.68 12.24 -8.76
N PRO A 117 8.48 12.02 -10.07
CA PRO A 117 9.57 12.07 -11.06
C PRO A 117 10.15 13.49 -11.23
N SER A 118 9.45 14.53 -10.76
CA SER A 118 9.99 15.90 -10.73
C SER A 118 11.05 16.11 -9.64
N VAL A 119 11.17 15.20 -8.68
CA VAL A 119 12.11 15.27 -7.54
C VAL A 119 13.14 14.13 -7.61
N LEU A 120 12.73 12.96 -8.09
CA LEU A 120 13.45 11.71 -7.96
C LEU A 120 13.60 11.01 -9.30
N THR A 121 14.81 10.51 -9.58
CA THR A 121 15.07 9.61 -10.72
C THR A 121 15.41 8.22 -10.18
N PRO A 122 14.61 7.17 -10.46
CA PRO A 122 15.00 5.81 -10.10
C PRO A 122 16.16 5.36 -11.01
N ILE A 123 17.22 4.82 -10.40
CA ILE A 123 18.42 4.34 -11.09
C ILE A 123 18.64 2.83 -10.97
N ASP A 124 18.05 2.20 -9.94
CA ASP A 124 18.02 0.74 -9.80
C ASP A 124 16.73 0.31 -9.09
N THR A 125 16.18 -0.86 -9.44
CA THR A 125 14.99 -1.44 -8.81
C THR A 125 15.16 -2.94 -8.70
N THR A 126 15.02 -3.47 -7.48
CA THR A 126 15.22 -4.89 -7.20
C THR A 126 14.28 -5.37 -6.09
N GLU A 127 13.65 -6.52 -6.29
CA GLU A 127 13.06 -7.30 -5.19
C GLU A 127 14.12 -8.19 -4.55
N LEU A 128 14.49 -7.87 -3.31
CA LEU A 128 15.56 -8.51 -2.54
C LEU A 128 15.17 -9.91 -2.05
N PHE A 129 16.19 -10.72 -1.74
CA PHE A 129 16.04 -12.05 -1.12
C PHE A 129 15.10 -13.01 -1.88
N PRO A 130 15.24 -13.18 -3.21
CA PRO A 130 14.30 -13.99 -4.01
C PRO A 130 14.17 -15.45 -3.56
N SER A 131 15.19 -15.98 -2.87
CA SER A 131 15.24 -17.34 -2.35
C SER A 131 14.62 -17.49 -0.94
N ASP A 132 14.32 -16.39 -0.25
CA ASP A 132 13.93 -16.38 1.17
C ASP A 132 12.42 -16.18 1.36
N GLY A 133 11.61 -16.78 0.47
CA GLY A 133 10.15 -16.61 0.46
C GLY A 133 9.49 -16.97 1.80
N ASN A 134 10.03 -17.95 2.55
CA ASN A 134 9.49 -18.27 3.87
C ASN A 134 9.71 -17.13 4.89
N ALA A 135 10.90 -16.51 4.93
CA ALA A 135 11.18 -15.40 5.83
C ALA A 135 10.22 -14.23 5.56
N PHE A 136 10.12 -13.83 4.30
CA PHE A 136 9.33 -12.66 3.87
C PHE A 136 7.86 -12.97 3.54
N ALA A 137 7.38 -14.19 3.82
CA ALA A 137 6.02 -14.62 3.48
C ALA A 137 5.65 -14.40 1.99
N SER A 138 6.64 -14.59 1.11
CA SER A 138 6.58 -14.34 -0.34
C SER A 138 6.35 -12.87 -0.73
N ARG A 139 6.54 -11.93 0.20
CA ARG A 139 6.44 -10.47 -0.01
C ARG A 139 7.85 -9.88 0.09
N TYR A 140 8.62 -10.13 -0.97
CA TYR A 140 10.03 -9.77 -1.05
C TYR A 140 10.22 -8.25 -0.93
N PRO A 141 11.18 -7.76 -0.12
CA PRO A 141 11.44 -6.33 0.02
C PRO A 141 11.68 -5.67 -1.34
N LEU A 142 10.93 -4.60 -1.64
CA LEU A 142 11.06 -3.84 -2.88
C LEU A 142 12.03 -2.68 -2.66
N LYS A 143 13.24 -2.81 -3.21
CA LYS A 143 14.27 -1.78 -3.16
C LYS A 143 14.24 -0.94 -4.43
N VAL A 144 14.28 0.39 -4.27
CA VAL A 144 14.55 1.33 -5.35
C VAL A 144 15.68 2.26 -4.93
N LYS A 145 16.72 2.35 -5.76
CA LYS A 145 17.76 3.38 -5.61
C LYS A 145 17.33 4.61 -6.40
N PHE A 146 17.31 5.75 -5.75
CA PHE A 146 16.97 7.04 -6.34
C PHE A 146 18.20 7.95 -6.38
N SER A 147 18.25 8.78 -7.42
CA SER A 147 19.07 9.98 -7.50
C SER A 147 18.16 11.20 -7.33
N THR A 148 18.62 12.20 -6.57
CA THR A 148 17.88 13.45 -6.34
C THR A 148 18.82 14.62 -6.07
N SER A 149 18.28 15.83 -6.21
CA SER A 149 18.93 17.10 -5.91
C SER A 149 18.07 17.90 -4.93
N ILE A 150 18.58 18.14 -3.73
CA ILE A 150 17.88 18.94 -2.73
C ILE A 150 18.77 20.11 -2.32
N SER A 151 18.25 21.32 -2.43
CA SER A 151 18.99 22.55 -2.11
C SER A 151 20.33 22.68 -2.85
N GLY A 152 20.41 22.13 -4.07
CA GLY A 152 21.62 22.15 -4.91
C GLY A 152 22.67 21.08 -4.57
N GLN A 153 22.34 20.15 -3.67
CA GLN A 153 23.17 18.99 -3.37
C GLN A 153 22.58 17.74 -4.02
N GLU A 154 23.33 17.16 -4.95
CA GLU A 154 23.04 15.85 -5.53
C GLU A 154 23.41 14.74 -4.55
N PHE A 155 22.53 13.76 -4.37
CA PHE A 155 22.84 12.54 -3.64
C PHE A 155 21.99 11.37 -4.13
N GLU A 156 22.46 10.16 -3.81
CA GLU A 156 21.73 8.92 -4.05
C GLU A 156 21.35 8.27 -2.72
N PHE A 157 20.24 7.55 -2.71
CA PHE A 157 19.80 6.75 -1.58
C PHE A 157 18.88 5.63 -2.05
N SER A 158 18.81 4.55 -1.27
CA SER A 158 17.94 3.41 -1.51
C SER A 158 16.77 3.41 -0.54
N VAL A 159 15.55 3.34 -1.06
CA VAL A 159 14.35 3.04 -0.26
C VAL A 159 14.07 1.54 -0.36
N ILE A 160 13.83 0.89 0.77
CA ILE A 160 13.44 -0.52 0.86
C ILE A 160 12.06 -0.59 1.51
N ASP A 161 11.03 -0.91 0.72
CA ASP A 161 9.68 -1.17 1.20
C ASP A 161 9.55 -2.63 1.68
N ILE A 162 9.05 -2.81 2.90
CA ILE A 162 8.90 -4.13 3.54
C ILE A 162 7.47 -4.39 4.01
N HIS A 163 7.10 -5.67 4.03
CA HIS A 163 5.93 -6.16 4.76
C HIS A 163 6.25 -7.50 5.44
N LEU A 164 6.63 -7.44 6.72
CA LEU A 164 7.09 -8.60 7.48
C LEU A 164 5.94 -9.48 8.00
N LYS A 165 6.27 -10.68 8.47
CA LYS A 165 5.28 -11.69 8.86
C LYS A 165 4.41 -11.19 10.03
N ALA A 166 3.11 -11.05 9.76
CA ALA A 166 2.10 -10.73 10.78
C ALA A 166 1.87 -11.86 11.80
N LYS A 167 1.15 -11.56 12.88
CA LYS A 167 0.79 -12.42 14.03
C LYS A 167 1.88 -12.53 15.10
N GLY A 168 1.44 -12.69 16.36
CA GLY A 168 2.30 -12.81 17.54
C GLY A 168 2.59 -14.23 17.99
N ASP A 169 2.26 -15.26 17.20
CA ASP A 169 2.66 -16.63 17.52
C ASP A 169 4.18 -16.82 17.35
N ALA A 170 4.77 -17.77 18.08
CA ALA A 170 6.21 -18.00 18.10
C ALA A 170 6.82 -18.22 16.71
N SER A 171 6.09 -18.89 15.80
CA SER A 171 6.58 -19.14 14.45
C SER A 171 6.63 -17.84 13.62
N SER A 172 5.64 -16.96 13.79
CA SER A 172 5.60 -15.65 13.13
C SER A 172 6.68 -14.71 13.66
N ILE A 173 6.91 -14.68 14.98
CA ILE A 173 8.00 -13.93 15.61
C ILE A 173 9.36 -14.41 15.08
N GLN A 174 9.59 -15.73 15.05
CA GLN A 174 10.85 -16.28 14.53
C GLN A 174 11.06 -15.92 13.04
N ARG A 175 9.99 -15.87 12.24
CA ARG A 175 10.10 -15.46 10.83
C ARG A 175 10.43 -13.98 10.68
N ARG A 176 9.90 -13.10 11.54
CA ARG A 176 10.32 -11.69 11.59
C ARG A 176 11.78 -11.57 11.97
N HIS A 177 12.22 -12.27 13.03
CA HIS A 177 13.63 -12.32 13.41
C HIS A 177 14.53 -12.76 12.23
N ASN A 178 14.19 -13.84 11.54
CA ASN A 178 14.96 -14.29 10.38
C ASN A 178 14.99 -13.23 9.26
N SER A 179 13.86 -12.55 9.01
CA SER A 179 13.78 -11.49 8.00
C SER A 179 14.65 -10.30 8.35
N THR A 180 14.64 -9.87 9.62
CA THR A 180 15.44 -8.74 10.10
C THR A 180 16.92 -9.08 10.18
N THR A 181 17.30 -10.33 10.48
CA THR A 181 18.69 -10.80 10.36
C THR A 181 19.18 -10.74 8.90
N LEU A 182 18.41 -11.27 7.94
CA LEU A 182 18.77 -11.21 6.52
C LEU A 182 18.90 -9.76 6.02
N LEU A 183 17.97 -8.89 6.42
CA LEU A 183 18.01 -7.48 6.07
C LEU A 183 19.21 -6.76 6.70
N HIS A 184 19.48 -7.00 7.99
CA HIS A 184 20.64 -6.45 8.69
C HIS A 184 21.95 -6.85 8.00
N ASP A 185 22.13 -8.15 7.73
CA ASP A 185 23.36 -8.65 7.11
C ASP A 185 23.52 -8.11 5.70
N TYR A 186 22.43 -7.99 4.92
CA TYR A 186 22.47 -7.33 3.62
C TYR A 186 22.93 -5.88 3.72
N LEU A 187 22.33 -5.08 4.61
CA LEU A 187 22.66 -3.67 4.78
C LEU A 187 24.10 -3.51 5.23
N LEU A 188 24.52 -4.23 6.26
CA LEU A 188 25.88 -4.17 6.80
C LEU A 188 26.92 -4.52 5.73
N ASN A 189 26.75 -5.66 5.05
CA ASN A 189 27.69 -6.08 4.00
C ASN A 189 27.72 -5.10 2.82
N THR A 190 26.57 -4.52 2.45
CA THR A 190 26.50 -3.54 1.35
C THR A 190 27.21 -2.23 1.69
N ILE A 191 27.04 -1.78 2.94
CA ILE A 191 27.70 -0.58 3.49
C ILE A 191 29.21 -0.80 3.59
N GLU A 192 29.64 -1.93 4.18
CA GLU A 192 31.06 -2.26 4.36
C GLU A 192 31.78 -2.46 3.02
N ALA A 193 31.11 -3.00 2.01
CA ALA A 193 31.63 -3.12 0.66
C ALA A 193 31.67 -1.79 -0.11
N GLY A 194 31.08 -0.72 0.43
CA GLY A 194 31.00 0.59 -0.21
C GLY A 194 30.12 0.63 -1.47
N VAL A 195 29.20 -0.33 -1.63
CA VAL A 195 28.33 -0.45 -2.80
C VAL A 195 27.17 0.56 -2.74
N ASP A 196 26.58 0.70 -1.56
CA ASP A 196 25.58 1.71 -1.24
C ASP A 196 25.61 1.93 0.28
N THR A 197 25.46 3.17 0.72
CA THR A 197 25.65 3.55 2.13
C THR A 197 24.48 4.36 2.69
N ASN A 198 23.50 4.70 1.86
CA ASN A 198 22.40 5.58 2.23
C ASN A 198 21.06 4.87 2.03
N PHE A 199 20.54 4.26 3.10
CA PHE A 199 19.33 3.46 3.06
C PHE A 199 18.22 4.06 3.93
N ILE A 200 17.00 4.01 3.42
CA ILE A 200 15.78 4.18 4.19
C ILE A 200 15.00 2.87 4.09
N VAL A 201 14.87 2.16 5.20
CA VAL A 201 14.03 0.96 5.29
C VAL A 201 12.72 1.34 5.96
N MET A 202 11.61 1.13 5.26
CA MET A 202 10.29 1.52 5.72
C MET A 202 9.24 0.52 5.25
N GLY A 203 8.07 0.54 5.88
CA GLY A 203 7.04 -0.44 5.59
C GLY A 203 6.34 -0.93 6.84
N ASP A 204 5.67 -2.07 6.71
CA ASP A 204 4.99 -2.73 7.81
C ASP A 204 5.90 -3.81 8.43
N TRP A 205 6.49 -3.47 9.58
CA TRP A 205 7.35 -4.36 10.36
C TRP A 205 6.58 -5.45 11.10
N ASN A 206 5.26 -5.31 11.30
CA ASN A 206 4.42 -6.23 12.08
C ASN A 206 5.03 -6.59 13.47
N ASP A 207 5.77 -5.67 14.08
CA ASP A 207 6.46 -5.86 15.36
C ASP A 207 6.15 -4.67 16.27
N ASP A 208 5.59 -4.96 17.45
CA ASP A 208 5.16 -4.01 18.48
C ASP A 208 6.01 -4.19 19.75
#